data_AF-A0A3D1HJ30-F1
#
_entry.id   AF-A0A3D1HJ30-F1
#
_cell.length_a   1.000
_cell.length_b   1.000
_cell.length_c   1.000
_cell.angle_alpha   90.00
_cell.angle_beta   90.00
_cell.angle_gamma   90.00
#
_symmetry.space_group_name_H-M   'P 1'
#
loop_
_entity.id
_entity.type
_entity.pdbx_description
1 polymer ?
#
loop_
_entity_poly.entity_id
_entity_poly.type
_entity_poly.pdbx_seq_one_letter_code
_entity_poly.pdbx_strand_id
1 'polypeptide(L)'
;MKKKLYNLLYLVLFCVMPIFANKTEVYLSYDHSQDYTKGHPHAIPTVTSDDDDVTIKCDSTLYNVDVVIKDQYGNVMHHSIQVIGPDGTTIYIPEDTNGEREKTTIELYYDRKHLSGYFDE
;
A
#
# COMPACT_ATOMS: atom_id res chain seq x y z
N MET A 1 32.31 -48.74 -2.31
CA MET A 1 32.06 -47.33 -1.97
C MET A 1 31.25 -46.65 -3.08
N LYS A 2 29.91 -46.76 -3.09
CA LYS A 2 29.04 -46.11 -4.12
C LYS A 2 27.63 -45.77 -3.61
N LYS A 3 27.50 -45.21 -2.40
CA LYS A 3 26.19 -44.83 -1.81
C LYS A 3 26.16 -43.41 -1.24
N LYS A 4 27.09 -42.55 -1.61
CA LYS A 4 27.19 -41.16 -1.11
C LYS A 4 27.04 -40.07 -2.19
N LEU A 5 26.48 -40.41 -3.36
CA LEU A 5 26.35 -39.45 -4.46
C LEU A 5 24.91 -38.97 -4.73
N TYR A 6 23.90 -39.52 -4.06
CA TYR A 6 22.48 -39.17 -4.32
C TYR A 6 21.89 -38.13 -3.36
N ASN A 7 22.56 -37.80 -2.25
CA ASN A 7 22.05 -36.82 -1.28
C ASN A 7 22.43 -35.36 -1.60
N LEU A 8 23.21 -35.09 -2.65
CA LEU A 8 23.58 -33.74 -3.05
C LEU A 8 22.68 -33.16 -4.15
N LEU A 9 21.71 -33.91 -4.65
CA LEU A 9 20.81 -33.48 -5.73
C LEU A 9 19.52 -32.81 -5.22
N TYR A 10 19.14 -33.02 -3.95
CA TYR A 10 17.91 -32.45 -3.39
C TYR A 10 18.07 -31.02 -2.83
N LEU A 11 19.29 -30.52 -2.65
CA LEU A 11 19.52 -29.18 -2.06
C LEU A 11 19.44 -28.03 -3.07
N VAL A 12 19.45 -28.32 -4.38
CA VAL A 12 19.50 -27.27 -5.42
C VAL A 12 18.11 -26.92 -5.96
N LEU A 13 17.07 -27.72 -5.67
CA LEU A 13 15.74 -27.54 -6.25
C LEU A 13 14.83 -26.54 -5.49
N PHE A 14 15.27 -25.99 -4.35
CA PHE A 14 14.45 -25.11 -3.50
C PHE A 14 14.79 -23.61 -3.61
N CYS A 15 15.75 -23.20 -4.44
CA CYS A 15 16.28 -21.83 -4.44
C CYS A 15 15.76 -20.90 -5.55
N VAL A 16 14.72 -21.26 -6.30
CA VAL A 16 14.19 -20.40 -7.38
C VAL A 16 12.67 -20.43 -7.40
N MET A 17 12.06 -20.06 -6.28
CA MET A 17 10.74 -19.42 -6.35
C MET A 17 11.01 -17.91 -6.46
N PRO A 18 10.84 -17.29 -7.63
CA PRO A 18 10.76 -15.83 -7.68
C PRO A 18 9.62 -15.38 -6.77
N ILE A 19 9.96 -14.61 -5.74
CA ILE A 19 8.99 -13.84 -4.96
C ILE A 19 8.51 -12.75 -5.92
N PHE A 20 7.38 -13.00 -6.59
CA PHE A 20 6.77 -12.00 -7.46
C PHE A 20 6.13 -10.94 -6.58
N ALA A 21 6.81 -9.81 -6.44
CA ALA A 21 6.23 -8.56 -5.98
C ALA A 21 5.11 -8.15 -6.96
N ASN A 22 3.85 -8.27 -6.54
CA ASN A 22 2.69 -7.87 -7.33
C ASN A 22 2.33 -6.45 -6.92
N LYS A 23 2.97 -5.49 -7.59
CA LYS A 23 2.64 -4.08 -7.43
C LYS A 23 1.32 -3.76 -8.14
N THR A 24 0.31 -3.40 -7.38
CA THR A 24 -1.03 -3.00 -7.85
C THR A 24 -1.27 -1.52 -7.63
N GLU A 25 -1.83 -0.82 -8.62
CA GLU A 25 -2.24 0.58 -8.49
C GLU A 25 -3.63 0.68 -7.85
N VAL A 26 -3.77 1.53 -6.84
CA VAL A 26 -5.04 1.78 -6.15
C VAL A 26 -5.67 3.04 -6.71
N TYR A 27 -6.85 2.90 -7.30
CA TYR A 27 -7.61 4.04 -7.81
C TYR A 27 -8.25 4.82 -6.66
N LEU A 28 -7.90 6.11 -6.55
CA LEU A 28 -8.49 7.01 -5.57
C LEU A 28 -9.71 7.72 -6.18
N SER A 29 -10.86 7.53 -5.55
CA SER A 29 -12.04 8.36 -5.75
C SER A 29 -11.93 9.61 -4.89
N TYR A 30 -12.38 10.74 -5.44
CA TYR A 30 -12.35 12.03 -4.76
C TYR A 30 -13.78 12.55 -4.60
N ASP A 31 -14.18 12.83 -3.37
CA ASP A 31 -15.48 13.47 -3.13
C ASP A 31 -15.38 14.98 -3.42
N HIS A 32 -16.00 15.40 -4.52
CA HIS A 32 -16.09 16.80 -4.93
C HIS A 32 -16.99 17.67 -4.05
N SER A 33 -17.66 17.12 -3.03
CA SER A 33 -18.64 17.87 -2.21
C SER A 33 -18.03 19.06 -1.45
N GLN A 34 -16.72 19.10 -1.24
CA GLN A 34 -16.01 20.13 -0.46
C GLN A 34 -15.07 21.02 -1.29
N ASP A 35 -15.11 20.95 -2.62
CA ASP A 35 -14.16 21.66 -3.47
C ASP A 35 -14.49 23.16 -3.58
N TYR A 36 -13.94 23.97 -2.66
CA TYR A 36 -13.87 25.41 -2.84
C TYR A 36 -12.78 25.72 -3.88
N THR A 37 -13.23 25.99 -5.10
CA THR A 37 -12.42 26.37 -6.28
C THR A 37 -11.41 27.49 -6.00
N LYS A 38 -10.24 27.13 -5.47
CA LYS A 38 -9.09 28.03 -5.36
C LYS A 38 -7.78 27.31 -5.71
N GLY A 39 -7.51 27.25 -7.02
CA GLY A 39 -6.24 27.71 -7.60
C GLY A 39 -4.93 27.01 -7.24
N HIS A 40 -4.91 25.90 -6.50
CA HIS A 40 -3.69 25.14 -6.29
C HIS A 40 -3.66 23.89 -7.18
N PRO A 41 -2.49 23.52 -7.73
CA PRO A 41 -2.37 22.35 -8.59
C PRO A 41 -2.93 21.15 -7.86
N HIS A 42 -3.80 20.43 -8.56
CA HIS A 42 -4.51 19.23 -8.12
C HIS A 42 -3.51 18.08 -7.93
N ALA A 43 -2.62 18.20 -6.96
CA ALA A 43 -1.71 17.16 -6.56
C ALA A 43 -2.55 16.06 -5.91
N ILE A 44 -2.95 15.10 -6.75
CA ILE A 44 -3.69 13.90 -6.38
C ILE A 44 -2.62 12.84 -6.14
N PRO A 45 -2.47 12.33 -4.92
CA PRO A 45 -1.57 11.22 -4.65
C PRO A 45 -1.89 10.00 -5.50
N THR A 46 -0.87 9.23 -5.82
CA THR A 46 -1.01 7.88 -6.36
C THR A 46 -0.67 6.90 -5.24
N VAL A 47 -1.49 5.86 -5.10
CA VAL A 47 -1.28 4.80 -4.13
C VAL A 47 -0.99 3.52 -4.90
N THR A 48 0.01 2.78 -4.45
CA THR A 48 0.33 1.45 -4.96
C THR A 48 0.55 0.49 -3.81
N SER A 49 0.06 -0.73 -3.92
CA SER A 49 0.26 -1.78 -2.93
C SER A 49 1.16 -2.86 -3.50
N ASP A 50 2.05 -3.42 -2.69
CA ASP A 50 2.83 -4.60 -2.99
C ASP A 50 2.85 -5.46 -1.73
N ASP A 51 2.04 -6.51 -1.72
CA ASP A 51 1.83 -7.35 -0.53
C ASP A 51 1.45 -6.48 0.69
N ASP A 52 2.22 -6.52 1.79
CA ASP A 52 2.02 -5.71 2.99
C ASP A 52 2.41 -4.22 2.84
N ASP A 53 3.16 -3.87 1.79
CA ASP A 53 3.69 -2.52 1.61
C ASP A 53 2.74 -1.63 0.82
N VAL A 54 2.29 -0.54 1.43
CA VAL A 54 1.50 0.51 0.76
C VAL A 54 2.39 1.71 0.51
N THR A 55 2.64 2.02 -0.75
CA THR A 55 3.43 3.18 -1.17
C THR A 55 2.53 4.29 -1.70
N ILE A 56 2.69 5.50 -1.15
CA ILE A 56 1.94 6.69 -1.54
C ILE A 56 2.91 7.72 -2.09
N LYS A 57 2.65 8.24 -3.29
CA LYS A 57 3.48 9.24 -3.97
C LYS A 57 2.65 10.42 -4.41
N CYS A 58 3.28 11.56 -4.57
CA CYS A 58 2.64 12.73 -5.18
C CYS A 58 3.67 13.58 -5.90
N ASP A 59 3.32 14.16 -7.05
CA ASP A 59 4.23 15.03 -7.81
C ASP A 59 4.61 16.32 -7.05
N SER A 60 3.82 16.69 -6.05
CA SER A 60 4.08 17.81 -5.15
C SER A 60 4.15 17.34 -3.71
N THR A 61 4.86 18.09 -2.86
CA THR A 61 4.90 17.80 -1.42
C THR A 61 3.60 18.21 -0.75
N LEU A 62 2.90 17.22 -0.20
CA LEU A 62 1.74 17.37 0.67
C LEU A 62 2.19 17.22 2.13
N TYR A 63 1.81 18.18 2.96
CA TYR A 63 2.09 18.17 4.39
C TYR A 63 0.85 17.77 5.17
N ASN A 64 1.04 17.09 6.30
CA ASN A 64 -0.01 16.70 7.23
C ASN A 64 -1.13 15.88 6.56
N VAL A 65 -0.75 14.90 5.72
CA VAL A 65 -1.72 13.98 5.13
C VAL A 65 -2.09 12.94 6.18
N ASP A 66 -3.36 12.91 6.56
CA ASP A 66 -3.89 11.85 7.42
C ASP A 66 -4.20 10.62 6.58
N VAL A 67 -3.48 9.53 6.85
CA VAL A 67 -3.58 8.26 6.13
C VAL A 67 -4.25 7.25 7.04
N VAL A 68 -5.39 6.73 6.59
CA VAL A 68 -6.16 5.70 7.29
C VAL A 68 -6.32 4.49 6.38
N ILE A 69 -5.89 3.32 6.84
CA ILE A 69 -6.09 2.04 6.13
C ILE A 69 -6.96 1.15 7.00
N LYS A 70 -7.99 0.54 6.39
CA LYS A 70 -8.98 -0.29 7.10
C LYS A 70 -9.07 -1.67 6.48
N ASP A 71 -9.49 -2.61 7.32
CA ASP A 71 -9.81 -3.97 6.92
C ASP A 71 -11.20 -4.10 6.27
N GLN A 72 -11.55 -5.32 5.83
CA GLN A 72 -12.82 -5.64 5.19
C GLN A 72 -14.05 -5.41 6.08
N TYR A 73 -13.86 -5.32 7.41
CA TYR A 73 -14.90 -5.04 8.38
C TYR A 73 -14.98 -3.55 8.76
N GLY A 74 -14.11 -2.72 8.16
CA GLY A 74 -14.02 -1.29 8.43
C GLY A 74 -13.23 -0.94 9.70
N ASN A 75 -12.55 -1.89 10.33
CA ASN A 75 -11.68 -1.58 11.47
C ASN A 75 -10.35 -1.00 10.95
N VAL A 76 -9.83 -0.01 11.67
CA VAL A 76 -8.54 0.60 11.33
C VAL A 76 -7.42 -0.42 11.54
N MET A 77 -6.62 -0.61 10.50
CA MET A 77 -5.37 -1.38 10.53
C MET A 77 -4.17 -0.45 10.71
N HIS A 78 -4.21 0.74 10.11
CA HIS A 78 -3.16 1.75 10.24
C HIS A 78 -3.73 3.16 10.21
N HIS A 79 -3.13 4.04 11.01
CA HIS A 79 -3.48 5.46 11.07
C HIS A 79 -2.23 6.29 11.36
N SER A 80 -1.89 7.23 10.49
CA SER A 80 -0.73 8.10 10.69
C SER A 80 -0.82 9.41 9.91
N ILE A 81 -0.20 10.47 10.44
CA ILE A 81 0.06 11.70 9.70
C ILE A 81 1.39 11.57 8.95
N GLN A 82 1.39 11.82 7.64
CA GLN A 82 2.56 11.70 6.77
C GLN A 82 2.84 13.00 6.00
N VAL A 83 4.10 13.15 5.60
CA VAL A 83 4.50 14.10 4.55
C VAL A 83 4.74 13.28 3.30
N ILE A 84 3.96 13.53 2.25
CA ILE A 84 3.99 12.77 1.00
C ILE A 84 4.56 13.65 -0.08
N GLY A 85 5.53 13.15 -0.84
CA GLY A 85 6.12 13.88 -1.95
C GLY A 85 6.56 12.95 -3.08
N PRO A 86 7.40 13.45 -3.99
CA PRO A 86 7.83 12.70 -5.18
C PRO A 86 8.61 11.42 -4.84
N ASP A 87 9.38 11.45 -3.76
CA ASP A 87 10.18 10.30 -3.30
C ASP A 87 9.27 9.13 -2.86
N GLY A 88 8.06 9.47 -2.41
CA GLY A 88 7.08 8.53 -1.88
C GLY A 88 7.28 8.17 -0.42
N THR A 89 6.20 7.71 0.19
CA THR A 89 6.16 7.20 1.55
C THR A 89 5.64 5.78 1.50
N THR A 90 6.39 4.83 2.03
CA THR A 90 5.96 3.44 2.15
C THR A 90 5.55 3.15 3.59
N ILE A 91 4.39 2.53 3.74
CA ILE A 91 3.79 2.13 5.01
C ILE A 91 3.68 0.62 4.98
N TYR A 92 4.31 -0.03 5.94
CA TYR A 92 4.20 -1.48 6.14
C TYR A 92 2.96 -1.79 6.97
N ILE A 93 2.06 -2.60 6.42
CA ILE A 93 0.84 -3.06 7.08
C ILE A 93 0.99 -4.56 7.35
N PRO A 94 1.36 -4.97 8.57
CA PRO A 94 1.54 -6.39 8.85
C PRO A 94 0.23 -7.16 8.69
N GLU A 95 0.29 -8.33 8.07
CA GLU A 95 -0.79 -9.32 8.17
C GLU A 95 -1.09 -9.65 9.64
N ASP A 96 -2.37 -9.89 9.94
CA ASP A 96 -2.74 -10.42 11.25
C ASP A 96 -2.25 -11.86 11.41
N THR A 97 -1.93 -12.26 12.63
CA THR A 97 -1.35 -13.58 12.96
C THR A 97 -2.23 -14.75 12.50
N ASN A 98 -3.54 -14.52 12.36
CA ASN A 98 -4.50 -15.52 11.91
C ASN A 98 -4.91 -15.38 10.43
N GLY A 99 -4.41 -14.37 9.71
CA GLY A 99 -4.81 -14.09 8.32
C GLY A 99 -6.28 -13.68 8.17
N GLU A 100 -6.93 -13.26 9.26
CA GLU A 100 -8.37 -12.93 9.27
C GLU A 100 -8.66 -11.49 8.83
N ARG A 101 -7.65 -10.63 8.80
CA ARG A 101 -7.78 -9.21 8.49
C ARG A 101 -6.92 -8.87 7.29
N GLU A 102 -7.57 -8.35 6.26
CA GLU A 102 -6.93 -7.98 5.01
C GLU A 102 -7.20 -6.50 4.75
N LYS A 103 -6.17 -5.77 4.31
CA LYS A 103 -6.33 -4.36 3.93
C LYS A 103 -7.33 -4.26 2.77
N THR A 104 -8.35 -3.42 2.93
CA THR A 104 -9.42 -3.31 1.92
C THR A 104 -9.58 -1.89 1.44
N THR A 105 -9.46 -0.90 2.33
CA THR A 105 -9.63 0.51 1.94
C THR A 105 -8.49 1.38 2.45
N ILE A 106 -8.24 2.45 1.70
CA ILE A 106 -7.37 3.55 2.09
C ILE A 106 -8.12 4.86 1.97
N GLU A 107 -7.97 5.72 2.97
CA GLU A 107 -8.50 7.08 3.00
C GLU A 107 -7.34 8.06 3.26
N LEU A 108 -7.29 9.13 2.47
CA LEU A 108 -6.33 10.21 2.58
C LEU A 108 -7.07 11.51 2.84
N TYR A 109 -6.74 12.19 3.94
CA TYR A 109 -7.27 13.50 4.26
C TYR A 109 -6.15 14.55 4.27
N TYR A 110 -6.27 15.58 3.44
CA TYR A 110 -5.31 16.68 3.36
C TYR A 110 -5.97 17.91 2.75
N ASP A 111 -5.57 19.11 3.17
CA ASP A 111 -6.11 20.37 2.62
C ASP A 111 -7.65 20.39 2.45
N ARG A 112 -8.38 19.85 3.44
CA ARG A 112 -9.86 19.69 3.43
C ARG A 112 -10.42 18.78 2.33
N LYS A 113 -9.57 18.05 1.64
CA LYS A 113 -9.90 16.99 0.69
C LYS A 113 -9.97 15.65 1.40
N HIS A 114 -10.81 14.78 0.86
CA HIS A 114 -10.91 13.38 1.24
C HIS A 114 -10.86 12.54 -0.04
N LEU A 115 -9.85 11.69 -0.15
CA LEU A 115 -9.70 10.72 -1.22
C LEU A 115 -9.78 9.32 -0.62
N SER A 116 -10.49 8.42 -1.28
CA SER A 116 -10.67 7.05 -0.83
C SER A 116 -10.45 6.06 -1.97
N GLY A 117 -9.76 4.96 -1.72
CA GLY A 117 -9.57 3.88 -2.69
C GLY A 117 -9.77 2.50 -2.07
N TYR A 118 -9.87 1.50 -2.94
CA TYR A 118 -9.96 0.10 -2.56
C TYR A 118 -8.70 -0.62 -3.02
N PHE A 119 -8.14 -1.46 -2.17
CA PHE A 119 -7.11 -2.42 -2.58
C PHE A 119 -7.80 -3.54 -3.36
N ASP A 120 -7.26 -3.89 -4.52
CA ASP A 120 -7.69 -5.09 -5.25
C ASP A 120 -7.13 -6.33 -4.53
N GLU A 121 -7.93 -7.40 -4.48
CA GLU A 121 -7.52 -8.75 -4.03
C GLU A 121 -6.49 -9.39 -4.98
#